data_AF-A0A1B7X188-F1
#
_entry.id   AF-A0A1B7X188-F1
#
_cell.length_a   1.000
_cell.length_b   1.000
_cell.length_c   1.000
_cell.angle_alpha   90.00
_cell.angle_beta   90.00
_cell.angle_gamma   90.00
#
_symmetry.space_group_name_H-M   'P 1'
#
loop_
_entity.id
_entity.type
_entity.pdbx_description
1 polymer ?
#
loop_
_entity_poly.entity_id
_entity_poly.type
_entity_poly.pdbx_seq_one_letter_code
_entity_poly.pdbx_strand_id
1 'polypeptide(L)'
;MQTSPEDTRKAISSTRNLLKQVHQQGVTAREVETAKRNLISNYNISLANPEQLSQKMVMNEVYGLNQIELQSFISKIEQVNLSQVNQAARELLHADKIVVVTAGPPILIHRNIKEAL
;
A
#
# COMPACT_ATOMS: atom_id res chain seq x y z
N MET A 1 -6.46 7.27 -3.26
CA MET A 1 -6.62 8.30 -2.22
C MET A 1 -7.66 9.29 -2.70
N GLN A 2 -8.63 9.62 -1.87
CA GLN A 2 -9.61 10.68 -2.15
C GLN A 2 -9.34 11.84 -1.19
N THR A 3 -9.36 13.07 -1.69
CA THR A 3 -9.19 14.30 -0.92
C THR A 3 -10.17 15.34 -1.45
N SER A 4 -10.39 16.41 -0.67
CA SER A 4 -10.96 17.63 -1.24
C SER A 4 -10.03 18.17 -2.34
N PRO A 5 -10.55 18.83 -3.40
CA PRO A 5 -9.75 19.32 -4.51
C PRO A 5 -8.55 20.18 -4.06
N GLU A 6 -8.77 21.06 -3.08
CA GLU A 6 -7.78 21.96 -2.50
C GLU A 6 -6.59 21.24 -1.83
N ASP A 7 -6.82 20.06 -1.26
CA ASP A 7 -5.80 19.29 -0.52
C ASP A 7 -5.01 18.33 -1.41
N THR A 8 -5.44 18.12 -2.66
CA THR A 8 -4.87 17.13 -3.57
C THR A 8 -3.34 17.25 -3.69
N ARG A 9 -2.84 18.47 -3.90
CA ARG A 9 -1.38 18.70 -4.04
C ARG A 9 -0.63 18.41 -2.74
N LYS A 10 -1.20 18.79 -1.60
CA LYS A 10 -0.60 18.54 -0.28
C LYS A 10 -0.51 17.04 -0.03
N ALA A 11 -1.59 16.31 -0.29
CA ALA A 11 -1.65 14.87 -0.10
C ALA A 11 -0.65 14.13 -1.00
N ILE A 12 -0.53 14.50 -2.28
CA ILE A 12 0.50 13.96 -3.19
C ILE A 12 1.91 14.18 -2.65
N SER A 13 2.21 15.40 -2.19
CA SER A 13 3.52 15.75 -1.62
C SER A 13 3.82 14.94 -0.36
N SER A 14 2.84 14.85 0.56
CA SER A 14 2.97 14.05 1.78
C SER A 14 3.20 12.57 1.50
N THR A 15 2.48 11.97 0.55
CA THR A 15 2.71 10.57 0.15
C THR A 15 4.10 10.38 -0.44
N ARG A 16 4.57 11.29 -1.31
CA ARG A 16 5.92 11.20 -1.88
C ARG A 16 7.01 11.31 -0.80
N ASN A 17 6.83 12.22 0.17
CA ASN A 17 7.75 12.37 1.28
C ASN A 17 7.80 11.12 2.17
N LEU A 18 6.63 10.51 2.45
CA LEU A 18 6.57 9.27 3.21
C LEU A 18 7.25 8.11 2.48
N LEU A 19 7.01 7.96 1.16
CA LEU A 19 7.69 6.95 0.35
C LEU A 19 9.21 7.14 0.38
N LYS A 20 9.68 8.38 0.25
CA LYS A 20 11.11 8.72 0.36
C LYS A 20 11.65 8.37 1.74
N GLN A 21 10.92 8.67 2.80
CA GLN A 21 11.31 8.33 4.17
C GLN A 21 11.43 6.82 4.35
N VAL A 22 10.44 6.04 3.94
CA VAL A 22 10.45 4.57 4.05
C VAL A 22 11.57 3.97 3.20
N HIS A 23 11.84 4.49 2.01
CA HIS A 23 12.96 4.08 1.18
C HIS A 23 14.31 4.31 1.88
N GLN A 24 14.49 5.47 2.52
CA GLN A 24 15.77 5.86 3.11
C GLN A 24 16.01 5.26 4.50
N GLN A 25 14.98 5.27 5.35
CA GLN A 25 15.06 4.95 6.78
C GLN A 25 14.50 3.57 7.10
N GLY A 26 13.70 3.00 6.20
CA GLY A 26 12.94 1.77 6.47
C GLY A 26 11.74 2.01 7.39
N VAL A 27 11.12 0.91 7.78
CA VAL A 27 10.09 0.82 8.82
C VAL A 27 10.69 0.27 10.12
N THR A 28 9.89 0.27 11.18
CA THR A 28 10.27 -0.26 12.49
C THR A 28 9.89 -1.73 12.67
N ALA A 29 10.55 -2.42 13.60
CA ALA A 29 10.19 -3.79 13.98
C ALA A 29 8.72 -3.91 14.44
N ARG A 30 8.23 -2.91 15.19
CA ARG A 30 6.85 -2.88 15.69
C ARG A 30 5.84 -2.80 14.56
N GLU A 31 6.11 -1.98 13.54
CA GLU A 31 5.24 -1.88 12.35
C GLU A 31 5.21 -3.19 11.57
N VAL A 32 6.37 -3.84 11.36
CA VAL A 32 6.45 -5.15 10.69
C VAL A 32 5.65 -6.21 11.44
N GLU A 33 5.84 -6.32 12.75
CA GLU A 33 5.11 -7.30 13.56
C GLU A 33 3.60 -7.03 13.63
N THR A 34 3.21 -5.75 13.61
CA THR A 34 1.79 -5.36 13.55
C THR A 34 1.18 -5.72 12.19
N ALA A 35 1.90 -5.46 11.09
CA ALA A 35 1.48 -5.83 9.75
C ALA A 35 1.36 -7.35 9.59
N LYS A 36 2.33 -8.14 10.09
CA LYS A 36 2.29 -9.61 10.06
C LYS A 36 1.05 -10.15 10.75
N ARG A 37 0.75 -9.71 11.98
CA ARG A 37 -0.47 -10.13 12.70
C ARG A 37 -1.75 -9.79 11.94
N ASN A 38 -1.83 -8.58 11.39
CA ASN A 38 -3.00 -8.15 10.61
C ASN A 38 -3.18 -8.99 9.34
N LEU A 39 -2.09 -9.27 8.61
CA LEU A 39 -2.13 -10.09 7.39
C LEU A 39 -2.56 -11.53 7.69
N ILE A 40 -2.00 -12.15 8.74
CA ILE A 40 -2.36 -13.52 9.15
C ILE A 40 -3.84 -13.59 9.57
N SER A 41 -4.30 -12.63 10.38
CA SER A 41 -5.70 -12.57 10.82
C SER A 41 -6.66 -12.43 9.63
N ASN A 42 -6.40 -11.47 8.73
CA ASN A 42 -7.22 -11.26 7.54
C ASN A 42 -7.21 -12.47 6.61
N TYR A 43 -6.06 -13.15 6.48
CA TYR A 43 -5.97 -14.37 5.68
C TYR A 43 -6.84 -15.49 6.25
N ASN A 44 -6.77 -15.76 7.55
CA ASN A 44 -7.63 -16.76 8.21
C ASN A 44 -9.12 -16.45 8.04
N ILE A 45 -9.51 -15.19 8.24
CA ILE A 45 -10.90 -14.76 8.02
C ILE A 45 -11.32 -15.00 6.57
N SER A 46 -10.44 -14.70 5.60
CA SER A 46 -10.74 -14.91 4.19
C SER A 46 -10.92 -16.38 3.81
N LEU A 47 -10.23 -17.30 4.47
CA LEU A 47 -10.37 -18.74 4.20
C LEU A 47 -11.69 -19.32 4.76
N ALA A 48 -12.31 -18.66 5.74
CA ALA A 48 -13.61 -19.08 6.27
C ALA A 48 -14.77 -18.77 5.31
N ASN A 49 -14.58 -17.88 4.33
CA ASN A 49 -15.56 -17.56 3.31
C ASN A 49 -15.37 -18.45 2.07
N PRO A 50 -16.36 -19.27 1.66
CA PRO A 50 -16.23 -20.20 0.53
C PRO A 50 -15.91 -19.54 -0.82
N GLU A 51 -16.46 -18.35 -1.08
CA GLU A 51 -16.21 -17.59 -2.31
C GLU A 51 -14.75 -17.13 -2.38
N GLN A 52 -14.24 -16.56 -1.28
CA GLN A 52 -12.85 -16.10 -1.20
C GLN A 52 -11.85 -17.25 -1.22
N LEU A 53 -12.17 -18.38 -0.56
CA LEU A 53 -11.36 -19.59 -0.62
C LEU A 53 -11.26 -20.11 -2.06
N SER A 54 -12.40 -20.24 -2.74
CA SER A 54 -12.45 -20.71 -4.13
C SER A 54 -11.67 -19.79 -5.06
N GLN A 55 -11.81 -18.47 -4.90
CA GLN A 55 -11.06 -17.49 -5.67
C GLN A 55 -9.54 -17.64 -5.45
N LYS A 56 -9.09 -17.87 -4.20
CA LYS A 56 -7.67 -18.10 -3.92
C LYS A 56 -7.16 -19.39 -4.56
N MET A 57 -7.92 -20.48 -4.51
CA MET A 57 -7.56 -21.74 -5.18
C MET A 57 -7.33 -21.53 -6.67
N VAL A 58 -8.28 -20.87 -7.35
CA VAL A 58 -8.18 -20.59 -8.79
C VAL A 58 -6.98 -19.68 -9.08
N MET A 59 -6.79 -18.61 -8.31
CA MET A 59 -5.66 -17.70 -8.56
C MET A 59 -4.31 -18.36 -8.30
N ASN A 60 -4.20 -19.24 -7.30
CA ASN A 60 -2.99 -20.01 -7.06
C ASN A 60 -2.65 -20.88 -8.28
N GLU A 61 -3.62 -21.57 -8.86
CA GLU A 61 -3.44 -22.35 -10.08
C GLU A 61 -3.03 -21.46 -11.28
N VAL A 62 -3.71 -20.32 -11.47
CA VAL A 62 -3.39 -19.36 -12.54
C VAL A 62 -1.96 -18.84 -12.44
N TYR A 63 -1.46 -18.61 -11.23
CA TYR A 63 -0.08 -18.19 -10.99
C TYR A 63 0.92 -19.36 -10.90
N GLY A 64 0.48 -20.60 -11.11
CA GLY A 64 1.34 -21.79 -11.04
C GLY A 64 1.87 -22.11 -9.64
N LEU A 65 1.16 -21.68 -8.59
CA LEU A 65 1.51 -21.94 -7.21
C LEU A 65 1.05 -23.35 -6.80
N ASN A 66 1.86 -24.01 -5.97
CA ASN A 66 1.55 -25.35 -5.47
C ASN A 66 0.27 -25.34 -4.60
N GLN A 67 -0.50 -26.43 -4.60
CA GLN A 67 -1.68 -26.58 -3.74
C GLN A 67 -1.40 -26.36 -2.25
N ILE A 68 -0.19 -26.66 -1.78
CA ILE A 68 0.24 -26.40 -0.39
C ILE A 68 0.33 -24.90 -0.07
N GLU A 69 0.28 -24.01 -1.06
CA GLU A 69 0.33 -22.57 -0.87
C GLU A 69 -0.76 -22.08 0.09
N LEU A 70 -1.97 -22.63 -0.01
CA LEU A 70 -3.08 -22.24 0.85
C LEU A 70 -2.76 -22.38 2.34
N GLN A 71 -2.01 -23.42 2.70
CA GLN A 71 -1.63 -23.75 4.07
C GLN A 71 -0.30 -23.07 4.45
N SER A 72 0.67 -23.06 3.54
CA SER A 72 2.02 -22.58 3.81
C SER A 72 2.16 -21.05 3.79
N PHE A 73 1.20 -20.32 3.22
CA PHE A 73 1.26 -18.86 3.10
C PHE A 73 1.44 -18.15 4.45
N ILE A 74 0.77 -18.62 5.51
CA ILE A 74 0.92 -18.06 6.87
C ILE A 74 2.37 -18.19 7.35
N SER A 75 2.98 -19.36 7.18
CA SER A 75 4.36 -19.59 7.58
C SER A 75 5.33 -18.69 6.80
N LYS A 76 5.06 -18.43 5.52
CA LYS A 76 5.85 -17.47 4.74
C LYS A 76 5.77 -16.05 5.30
N ILE A 77 4.58 -15.60 5.72
CA ILE A 77 4.41 -14.29 6.37
C ILE A 77 5.20 -14.24 7.69
N GLU A 78 5.14 -15.30 8.50
CA GLU A 78 5.84 -15.36 9.79
C GLU A 78 7.36 -15.29 9.65
N GLN A 79 7.91 -15.88 8.58
CA GLN A 79 9.35 -15.89 8.29
C GLN A 79 9.89 -14.53 7.80
N VAL A 80 9.02 -13.62 7.35
CA VAL A 80 9.44 -12.27 6.95
C VAL A 80 10.02 -11.53 8.15
N ASN A 81 11.24 -11.00 7.97
CA ASN A 81 11.93 -10.21 8.98
C ASN A 81 12.15 -8.75 8.55
N LEU A 82 12.47 -7.89 9.53
CA LEU A 82 12.65 -6.46 9.34
C LEU A 82 13.68 -6.11 8.24
N SER A 83 14.78 -6.85 8.17
CA SER A 83 15.84 -6.58 7.19
C SER A 83 15.33 -6.79 5.76
N GLN A 84 14.58 -7.87 5.53
CA GLN A 84 13.97 -8.15 4.23
C GLN A 84 12.94 -7.08 3.83
N VAL A 85 12.10 -6.64 4.77
CA VAL A 85 11.13 -5.56 4.51
C VAL A 85 11.84 -4.26 4.11
N ASN A 86 12.86 -3.86 4.88
CA ASN A 86 13.61 -2.65 4.61
C ASN A 86 14.47 -2.75 3.34
N GLN A 87 14.94 -3.95 2.99
CA GLN A 87 15.60 -4.21 1.72
C GLN A 87 14.61 -4.05 0.55
N ALA A 88 13.45 -4.70 0.60
CA ALA A 88 12.43 -4.58 -0.44
C ALA A 88 11.94 -3.14 -0.60
N ALA A 89 11.80 -2.38 0.50
CA ALA A 89 11.48 -0.96 0.46
C ALA A 89 12.51 -0.14 -0.34
N ARG A 90 13.81 -0.41 -0.15
CA ARG A 90 14.89 0.23 -0.93
C ARG A 90 14.88 -0.18 -2.40
N GLU A 91 14.61 -1.45 -2.68
CA GLU A 91 14.63 -1.98 -4.05
C GLU A 91 13.42 -1.50 -4.87
N LEU A 92 12.25 -1.35 -4.24
CA LEU A 92 10.98 -1.17 -4.94
C LEU A 92 10.37 0.22 -4.79
N LEU A 93 10.54 0.90 -3.65
CA LEU A 93 9.85 2.17 -3.37
C LEU A 93 10.68 3.38 -3.80
N HIS A 94 10.71 3.67 -5.10
CA HIS A 94 11.41 4.83 -5.64
C HIS A 94 10.45 6.03 -5.76
N ALA A 95 10.54 6.96 -4.82
CA ALA A 95 9.62 8.10 -4.73
C ALA A 95 9.68 9.02 -5.97
N ASP A 96 10.75 8.98 -6.75
CA ASP A 96 10.96 9.70 -8.01
C ASP A 96 10.37 8.97 -9.23
N LYS A 97 10.13 7.65 -9.14
CA LYS A 97 9.62 6.82 -10.24
C LYS A 97 8.12 6.54 -10.18
N ILE A 98 7.39 7.27 -9.34
CA ILE A 98 5.93 7.12 -9.24
C ILE A 98 5.21 7.96 -10.31
N VAL A 99 4.21 7.35 -10.94
CA VAL A 99 3.24 8.04 -11.82
C VAL A 99 2.05 8.47 -10.97
N VAL A 100 1.68 9.75 -11.07
CA VAL A 100 0.53 10.31 -10.33
C VAL A 100 -0.54 10.73 -11.32
N VAL A 101 -1.74 10.16 -11.17
CA VAL A 101 -2.93 10.52 -11.95
C VAL A 101 -3.97 11.11 -10.99
N THR A 102 -4.51 12.28 -11.33
CA THR A 102 -5.55 12.95 -10.55
C THR A 102 -6.81 13.11 -11.38
N ALA A 103 -7.97 12.86 -10.77
CA ALA A 103 -9.28 13.14 -11.35
C ALA A 103 -10.14 13.85 -10.30
N GLY A 104 -10.74 14.97 -10.69
CA GLY A 104 -11.55 15.77 -9.79
C GLY A 104 -11.96 17.10 -10.42
N PRO A 105 -12.86 17.85 -9.76
CA PRO A 105 -13.29 19.16 -10.25
C PRO A 105 -12.13 20.18 -10.23
N PRO A 106 -12.19 21.23 -11.07
CA PRO A 106 -11.17 22.27 -11.07
C PRO A 106 -11.15 23.03 -9.75
N ILE A 107 -9.96 23.46 -9.33
CA ILE A 107 -9.79 24.32 -8.16
C ILE A 107 -10.13 25.76 -8.59
N LEU A 108 -11.31 26.25 -8.21
CA LEU A 108 -11.73 27.63 -8.48
C LEU A 108 -11.04 28.59 -7.50
N ILE A 109 -9.98 29.26 -7.95
CA ILE A 109 -9.35 30.34 -7.18
C ILE A 109 -10.22 31.59 -7.33
N HIS A 110 -10.97 31.94 -6.29
CA HIS A 110 -11.69 33.21 -6.23
C HIS A 110 -10.67 34.35 -6.08
N ARG A 111 -10.32 34.99 -7.19
CA ARG A 111 -9.47 36.19 -7.17
C ARG A 111 -10.36 37.36 -6.72
N ASN A 112 -10.21 37.81 -5.48
CA ASN A 112 -10.85 39.04 -5.01
C ASN A 112 -10.28 40.22 -5.81
N ILE A 113 -10.99 40.65 -6.85
CA ILE A 113 -10.73 41.91 -7.56
C ILE A 113 -11.37 43.01 -6.73
N LYS A 114 -10.65 43.51 -5.72
CA LYS A 114 -10.95 44.78 -5.05
C LYS A 114 -9.64 45.53 -4.83
N GLU A 115 -9.09 46.08 -5.90
CA GLU A 115 -8.14 47.20 -5.88
C GLU A 115 -7.91 47.66 -7.34
N ALA A 116 -8.92 48.32 -7.91
CA ALA A 116 -8.81 49.19 -9.07
C ALA A 116 -10.16 49.90 -9.23
N LEU A 117 -10.34 51.01 -8.52
CA LEU A 117 -11.07 52.24 -8.87
C LEU A 117 -11.09 53.18 -7.66
#